data_AF-A0AA95SLE8-F1
#
_entry.id   AF-A0AA95SLE8-F1
#
_cell.length_a   1.000
_cell.length_b   1.000
_cell.length_c   1.000
_cell.angle_alpha   90.00
_cell.angle_beta   90.00
_cell.angle_gamma   90.00
#
_symmetry.space_group_name_H-M   'P 1'
#
loop_
_entity.id
_entity.type
_entity.pdbx_description
1 polymer ?
#
loop_
_entity_poly.entity_id
_entity_poly.type
_entity_poly.pdbx_seq_one_letter_code
_entity_poly.pdbx_strand_id
1 'polypeptide(L)'
;MASKALSTLSGPLATDQVESIRNAVNELSADQLNWLSGYLAGLAVNKLPGYHGESGQLAPANEASSQSVVTILYGSQTGNAAGIAEQLFAQLSGEGFSAQLKSLADYNPRNLAKEQYVALVISTQGEGDPPDDALAFHEFLFGKKAPKLNQLKYSVLGLGDSSYEKFCQTGKEFDERFSELGAERLHARLDADVDYQQQSSQWTESWKKTAQSFQANTESSRPKLSVVSSASEHVSQWSKFTPYVAEVLDGFKITGRDSGKTVQHVEISLADSGLQYAPGDALGVWPENGPELVAEVLQVTGLNADEQVDLDGKSLSLQQALTIHRELTQLHPGFVEYLAADNDGLQQLVAGERSELLEFIRRHQVVELLATTSHSWSAQELVDQLRAITPRLYSIASSMEAVDDEVHLTVGLVSETRDDVNRFGAASRFLTEVNDESSIRVFVEPNRNFKLPENDDAPIIMVGPGTGVAPFRSFLQHREAIGASGDNWLFFGNPHFSSDFLYQTDWQNWHKSGLLTRIDLAFSRDQSEKIYVQDRLQGQAAEVFAWLERGAHFYVCGDQKHMAKSVDEALHQIIAEQSGKGIEFANEYVQGLKKAKRYQRDVY
;
A
#
# COMPACT_ATOMS: atom_id res chain seq x y z
N MET A 1 -33.16 -17.66 -4.52
CA MET A 1 -34.19 -17.48 -3.46
C MET A 1 -34.92 -16.13 -3.53
N ALA A 2 -35.10 -15.51 -4.70
CA ALA A 2 -35.70 -14.16 -4.81
C ALA A 2 -37.23 -14.14 -5.06
N SER A 3 -37.88 -15.28 -5.31
CA SER A 3 -39.30 -15.33 -5.72
C SER A 3 -40.31 -15.41 -4.56
N LYS A 4 -39.88 -15.55 -3.30
CA LYS A 4 -40.78 -15.79 -2.16
C LYS A 4 -40.97 -14.62 -1.18
N ALA A 5 -40.29 -13.49 -1.36
CA ALA A 5 -40.30 -12.41 -0.35
C ALA A 5 -41.45 -11.38 -0.49
N LEU A 6 -42.27 -11.43 -1.55
CA LEU A 6 -43.27 -10.38 -1.84
C LEU A 6 -44.72 -10.88 -1.92
N SER A 7 -44.99 -12.15 -1.60
CA SER A 7 -46.36 -12.71 -1.61
C SER A 7 -47.23 -12.28 -0.42
N THR A 8 -46.77 -11.33 0.41
CA THR A 8 -47.50 -10.81 1.58
C THR A 8 -47.52 -9.28 1.63
N LEU A 9 -47.62 -8.60 0.48
CA LEU A 9 -48.00 -7.19 0.45
C LEU A 9 -49.51 -7.06 0.68
N SER A 10 -49.95 -7.19 1.93
CA SER A 10 -51.19 -6.60 2.42
C SER A 10 -50.98 -5.09 2.60
N GLY A 11 -50.75 -4.40 1.48
CA GLY A 11 -50.57 -2.96 1.39
C GLY A 11 -51.82 -2.26 0.82
N PRO A 12 -51.89 -0.92 0.85
CA PRO A 12 -53.05 -0.12 0.43
C PRO A 12 -53.29 -0.09 -1.09
N LEU A 13 -52.58 -0.89 -1.88
CA LEU A 13 -52.60 -0.88 -3.34
C LEU A 13 -53.47 -2.02 -3.88
N ALA A 14 -54.26 -1.74 -4.92
CA ALA A 14 -55.05 -2.75 -5.60
C ALA A 14 -54.16 -3.70 -6.42
N THR A 15 -54.66 -4.92 -6.69
CA THR A 15 -53.87 -6.00 -7.32
C THR A 15 -53.30 -5.61 -8.69
N ASP A 16 -54.05 -4.86 -9.49
CA ASP A 16 -53.66 -4.31 -10.80
C ASP A 16 -52.55 -3.26 -10.69
N GLN A 17 -52.55 -2.45 -9.63
CA GLN A 17 -51.50 -1.48 -9.34
C GLN A 17 -50.19 -2.18 -8.94
N VAL A 18 -50.28 -3.25 -8.15
CA VAL A 18 -49.12 -4.06 -7.75
C VAL A 18 -48.47 -4.73 -8.96
N GLU A 19 -49.26 -5.28 -9.88
CA GLU A 19 -48.72 -5.88 -11.11
C GLU A 19 -48.07 -4.84 -12.03
N SER A 20 -48.68 -3.67 -12.18
CA SER A 20 -48.12 -2.57 -12.98
C SER A 20 -46.78 -2.09 -12.42
N ILE A 21 -46.67 -1.97 -11.09
CA ILE A 21 -45.41 -1.60 -10.42
C ILE A 21 -44.37 -2.71 -10.61
N ARG A 22 -44.76 -3.99 -10.44
CA ARG A 22 -43.85 -5.13 -10.61
C ARG A 22 -43.22 -5.14 -12.00
N ASN A 23 -44.02 -4.92 -13.04
CA ASN A 23 -43.52 -4.87 -14.42
C ASN A 23 -42.60 -3.66 -14.65
N ALA A 24 -42.89 -2.51 -14.03
CA ALA A 24 -42.08 -1.30 -14.18
C ALA A 24 -40.73 -1.35 -13.45
N VAL A 25 -40.62 -2.12 -12.36
CA VAL A 25 -39.39 -2.16 -11.52
C VAL A 25 -38.47 -3.33 -11.82
N ASN A 26 -38.95 -4.39 -12.48
CA ASN A 26 -38.18 -5.62 -12.73
C ASN A 26 -36.94 -5.42 -13.62
N GLU A 27 -36.94 -4.39 -14.46
CA GLU A 27 -35.82 -4.08 -15.39
C GLU A 27 -34.91 -2.95 -14.88
N LEU A 28 -35.16 -2.43 -13.67
CA LEU A 28 -34.41 -1.29 -13.12
C LEU A 28 -33.21 -1.75 -12.29
N SER A 29 -32.09 -1.04 -12.43
CA SER A 29 -30.90 -1.19 -11.59
C SER A 29 -31.13 -0.64 -10.17
N ALA A 30 -30.24 -0.97 -9.23
CA ALA A 30 -30.30 -0.45 -7.86
C ALA A 30 -30.33 1.09 -7.79
N ASP A 31 -29.52 1.77 -8.62
CA ASP A 31 -29.50 3.23 -8.71
C ASP A 31 -30.82 3.81 -9.25
N GLN A 32 -31.42 3.14 -10.23
CA GLN A 32 -32.70 3.55 -10.82
C GLN A 32 -33.87 3.37 -9.84
N LEU A 33 -33.84 2.29 -9.04
CA LEU A 33 -34.82 2.06 -7.97
C LEU A 33 -34.70 3.12 -6.86
N ASN A 34 -33.48 3.48 -6.48
CA ASN A 34 -33.23 4.55 -5.50
C ASN A 34 -33.70 5.91 -5.99
N TRP A 35 -33.47 6.24 -7.26
CA TRP A 35 -33.98 7.46 -7.90
C TRP A 35 -35.52 7.49 -7.93
N LEU A 36 -36.16 6.38 -8.34
CA LEU A 36 -37.61 6.27 -8.43
C LEU A 36 -38.28 6.41 -7.06
N SER A 37 -37.66 5.88 -6.01
CA SER A 37 -38.09 6.03 -4.63
C SER A 37 -38.16 7.51 -4.22
N GLY A 38 -37.11 8.29 -4.51
CA GLY A 38 -37.08 9.73 -4.26
C GLY A 38 -38.14 10.52 -5.06
N TYR A 39 -38.35 10.15 -6.32
CA TYR A 39 -39.36 10.77 -7.18
C TYR A 39 -40.79 10.54 -6.65
N LEU A 40 -41.13 9.31 -6.28
CA LEU A 40 -42.45 8.96 -5.73
C LEU A 40 -42.69 9.62 -4.37
N ALA A 41 -41.65 9.75 -3.53
CA ALA A 41 -41.71 10.50 -2.28
C ALA A 41 -42.06 11.98 -2.53
N GLY A 42 -41.46 12.60 -3.54
CA GLY A 42 -41.79 13.97 -3.94
C GLY A 42 -43.24 14.14 -4.43
N LEU A 43 -43.75 13.17 -5.21
CA LEU A 43 -45.16 13.18 -5.64
C LEU A 43 -46.14 12.99 -4.47
N ALA A 44 -45.76 12.23 -3.44
CA ALA A 44 -46.59 12.02 -2.26
C ALA A 44 -46.73 13.31 -1.44
N VAL A 45 -45.66 14.11 -1.32
CA VAL A 45 -45.67 15.41 -0.66
C VAL A 45 -46.67 16.37 -1.33
N ASN A 46 -46.77 16.35 -2.66
CA ASN A 46 -47.71 17.18 -3.42
C ASN A 46 -49.19 16.76 -3.30
N LYS A 47 -49.49 15.60 -2.68
CA LYS A 47 -50.86 15.08 -2.51
C LYS A 47 -51.41 15.21 -1.09
N LEU A 48 -50.65 15.79 -0.16
CA LEU A 48 -51.10 15.98 1.23
C LEU A 48 -52.13 17.15 1.34
N PRO A 49 -53.30 16.95 1.97
CA PRO A 49 -54.28 18.01 2.16
C PRO A 49 -53.74 19.07 3.13
N GLY A 50 -53.68 20.33 2.70
CA GLY A 50 -53.20 21.46 3.51
C GLY A 50 -51.83 22.01 3.13
N TYR A 51 -51.14 21.40 2.16
CA TYR A 51 -49.94 21.99 1.56
C TYR A 51 -50.33 22.95 0.42
N HIS A 52 -50.58 24.22 0.75
CA HIS A 52 -50.64 25.31 -0.22
C HIS A 52 -49.22 25.78 -0.53
N GLY A 53 -48.44 24.95 -1.24
CA GLY A 53 -47.26 25.44 -1.92
C GLY A 53 -47.72 26.39 -3.02
N GLU A 54 -47.24 27.63 -2.99
CA GLU A 54 -47.49 28.61 -4.04
C GLU A 54 -47.30 27.96 -5.41
N SER A 55 -48.29 28.13 -6.30
CA SER A 55 -48.17 27.83 -7.71
C SER A 55 -47.14 28.77 -8.33
N GLY A 56 -45.86 28.51 -8.05
CA GLY A 56 -44.76 29.05 -8.82
C GLY A 56 -44.90 28.50 -10.23
N GLN A 57 -45.19 29.39 -11.18
CA GLN A 57 -44.95 29.13 -12.59
C GLN A 57 -43.59 28.43 -12.71
N LEU A 58 -43.56 27.31 -13.44
CA LEU A 58 -42.31 26.70 -13.88
C LEU A 58 -41.54 27.77 -14.65
N ALA A 59 -40.64 28.47 -13.96
CA ALA A 59 -39.54 29.14 -14.61
C ALA A 59 -38.83 28.08 -15.47
N PRO A 60 -38.37 28.43 -16.69
CA PRO A 60 -37.55 27.52 -17.46
C PRO A 60 -36.46 26.99 -16.54
N ALA A 61 -36.23 25.68 -16.56
CA ALA A 61 -35.25 25.03 -15.72
C ALA A 61 -33.97 25.88 -15.71
N ASN A 62 -33.72 26.58 -14.60
CA ASN A 62 -32.41 27.15 -14.37
C ASN A 62 -31.48 25.95 -14.45
N GLU A 63 -30.53 26.04 -15.38
CA GLU A 63 -29.40 25.13 -15.47
C GLU A 63 -28.96 24.84 -14.04
N ALA A 64 -28.95 23.55 -13.68
CA ALA A 64 -28.48 23.11 -12.37
C ALA A 64 -27.15 23.83 -12.14
N SER A 65 -27.09 24.68 -11.11
CA SER A 65 -25.85 25.31 -10.69
C SER A 65 -24.83 24.20 -10.57
N SER A 66 -23.84 24.16 -11.47
CA SER A 66 -22.81 23.13 -11.49
C SER A 66 -22.04 23.27 -10.18
N GLN A 67 -22.39 22.47 -9.18
CA GLN A 67 -21.57 22.36 -7.99
C GLN A 67 -20.20 21.85 -8.44
N SER A 68 -19.16 22.65 -8.21
CA SER A 68 -17.78 22.25 -8.45
C SER A 68 -17.51 20.93 -7.72
N VAL A 69 -17.24 19.87 -8.47
CA VAL A 69 -16.87 18.56 -7.91
C VAL A 69 -15.36 18.47 -7.79
N VAL A 70 -14.86 18.10 -6.62
CA VAL A 70 -13.43 17.79 -6.41
C VAL A 70 -13.22 16.30 -6.64
N THR A 71 -12.48 15.95 -7.68
CA THR A 71 -12.08 14.58 -7.97
C THR A 71 -10.74 14.29 -7.31
N ILE A 72 -10.77 13.46 -6.27
CA ILE A 72 -9.62 13.03 -5.49
C ILE A 72 -9.10 11.73 -6.10
N LEU A 73 -7.90 11.79 -6.66
CA LEU A 73 -7.21 10.65 -7.26
C LEU A 73 -6.05 10.22 -6.37
N TYR A 74 -5.81 8.92 -6.27
CA TYR A 74 -4.64 8.42 -5.58
C TYR A 74 -3.95 7.25 -6.29
N GLY A 75 -2.63 7.18 -6.14
CA GLY A 75 -1.84 5.99 -6.44
C GLY A 75 -0.94 5.63 -5.25
N SER A 76 -1.05 4.41 -4.76
CA SER A 76 -0.48 4.00 -3.47
C SER A 76 0.04 2.56 -3.54
N GLN A 77 1.26 2.34 -3.07
CA GLN A 77 1.79 0.98 -2.87
C GLN A 77 1.41 0.42 -1.50
N THR A 78 1.65 1.19 -0.44
CA THR A 78 1.53 0.76 0.96
C THR A 78 0.39 1.47 1.70
N GLY A 79 -0.68 1.82 0.97
CA GLY A 79 -1.87 2.48 1.53
C GLY A 79 -1.74 3.94 2.00
N ASN A 80 -0.53 4.47 2.26
CA ASN A 80 -0.38 5.84 2.79
C ASN A 80 -1.04 6.93 1.93
N ALA A 81 -0.88 6.89 0.60
CA ALA A 81 -1.49 7.86 -0.30
C ALA A 81 -3.02 7.68 -0.38
N ALA A 82 -3.49 6.44 -0.33
CA ALA A 82 -4.92 6.13 -0.27
C ALA A 82 -5.56 6.68 1.01
N GLY A 83 -4.94 6.47 2.18
CA GLY A 83 -5.45 6.96 3.46
C GLY A 83 -5.57 8.49 3.53
N ILE A 84 -4.61 9.23 2.97
CA ILE A 84 -4.71 10.71 2.90
C ILE A 84 -5.85 11.14 1.96
N ALA A 85 -6.02 10.45 0.82
CA ALA A 85 -7.09 10.73 -0.13
C ALA A 85 -8.48 10.42 0.48
N GLU A 86 -8.61 9.32 1.23
CA GLU A 86 -9.80 8.96 2.01
C GLU A 86 -10.11 9.99 3.10
N GLN A 87 -9.10 10.46 3.82
CA GLN A 87 -9.25 11.52 4.83
C GLN A 87 -9.76 12.81 4.20
N LEU A 88 -9.18 13.24 3.07
CA LEU A 88 -9.64 14.42 2.34
C LEU A 88 -11.08 14.24 1.85
N PHE A 89 -11.42 13.06 1.31
CA PHE A 89 -12.77 12.76 0.85
C PHE A 89 -13.80 12.85 1.98
N ALA A 90 -13.50 12.24 3.13
CA ALA A 90 -14.35 12.28 4.32
C ALA A 90 -14.50 13.71 4.86
N GLN A 91 -13.41 14.48 4.89
CA GLN A 91 -13.42 15.88 5.33
C GLN A 91 -14.30 16.75 4.41
N LEU A 92 -14.12 16.66 3.10
CA LEU A 92 -14.90 17.43 2.14
C LEU A 92 -16.38 17.03 2.15
N SER A 93 -16.67 15.73 2.13
CA SER A 93 -18.04 15.21 2.12
C SER A 93 -18.78 15.51 3.43
N GLY A 94 -18.09 15.42 4.58
CA GLY A 94 -18.65 15.75 5.89
C GLY A 94 -19.05 17.22 6.05
N GLU A 95 -18.37 18.12 5.33
CA GLU A 95 -18.71 19.55 5.26
C GLU A 95 -19.72 19.88 4.14
N GLY A 96 -20.21 18.87 3.42
CA GLY A 96 -21.23 19.00 2.39
C GLY A 96 -20.70 19.46 1.02
N PHE A 97 -19.40 19.35 0.76
CA PHE A 97 -18.83 19.58 -0.56
C PHE A 97 -18.99 18.35 -1.46
N SER A 98 -19.21 18.59 -2.76
CA SER A 98 -19.26 17.51 -3.75
C SER A 98 -17.84 17.01 -4.04
N ALA A 99 -17.51 15.80 -3.60
CA ALA A 99 -16.24 15.16 -3.85
C ALA A 99 -16.44 13.75 -4.44
N GLN A 100 -15.44 13.25 -5.16
CA GLN A 100 -15.35 11.86 -5.61
C GLN A 100 -13.96 11.32 -5.30
N LEU A 101 -13.86 10.08 -4.85
CA LEU A 101 -12.60 9.40 -4.56
C LEU A 101 -12.39 8.25 -5.53
N LYS A 102 -11.23 8.19 -6.21
CA LYS A 102 -10.88 7.10 -7.13
C LYS A 102 -9.40 6.73 -7.07
N SER A 103 -9.12 5.42 -7.07
CA SER A 103 -7.78 4.92 -7.37
C SER A 103 -7.43 5.16 -8.84
N LEU A 104 -6.16 5.44 -9.13
CA LEU A 104 -5.66 5.53 -10.50
C LEU A 104 -5.78 4.20 -11.28
N ALA A 105 -5.82 3.05 -10.60
CA ALA A 105 -5.99 1.75 -11.26
C ALA A 105 -7.37 1.61 -11.94
N ASP A 106 -8.40 2.19 -11.32
CA ASP A 106 -9.79 2.09 -11.77
C ASP A 106 -10.26 3.35 -12.52
N TYR A 107 -9.39 4.36 -12.63
CA TYR A 107 -9.73 5.63 -13.25
C TYR A 107 -9.41 5.63 -14.75
N ASN A 108 -10.38 6.01 -15.59
CA ASN A 108 -10.13 6.21 -17.02
C ASN A 108 -9.44 7.56 -17.26
N PRO A 109 -8.15 7.59 -17.69
CA PRO A 109 -7.39 8.84 -17.83
C PRO A 109 -8.00 9.86 -18.79
N ARG A 110 -8.82 9.40 -19.76
CA ARG A 110 -9.51 10.27 -20.73
C ARG A 110 -10.54 11.20 -20.08
N ASN A 111 -11.00 10.87 -18.88
CA ASN A 111 -11.96 11.70 -18.15
C ASN A 111 -11.33 12.99 -17.61
N LEU A 112 -10.00 13.07 -17.47
CA LEU A 112 -9.31 14.28 -16.98
C LEU A 112 -9.67 15.54 -17.77
N ALA A 113 -9.93 15.42 -19.08
CA ALA A 113 -10.30 16.56 -19.92
C ALA A 113 -11.65 17.19 -19.54
N LYS A 114 -12.46 16.49 -18.73
CA LYS A 114 -13.78 16.91 -18.25
C LYS A 114 -13.77 17.33 -16.78
N GLU A 115 -12.68 17.07 -16.07
CA GLU A 115 -12.55 17.39 -14.66
C GLU A 115 -12.24 18.88 -14.48
N GLN A 116 -12.84 19.50 -13.46
CA GLN A 116 -12.59 20.91 -13.11
C GLN A 116 -11.56 21.05 -11.99
N TYR A 117 -11.63 20.17 -10.98
CA TYR A 117 -10.75 20.21 -9.81
C TYR A 117 -10.24 18.80 -9.51
N VAL A 118 -8.92 18.60 -9.58
CA VAL A 118 -8.27 17.33 -9.23
C VAL A 118 -7.28 17.50 -8.09
N ALA A 119 -7.49 16.74 -7.02
CA ALA A 119 -6.54 16.55 -5.94
C ALA A 119 -5.84 15.21 -6.16
N LEU A 120 -4.53 15.21 -6.46
CA LEU A 120 -3.78 13.98 -6.68
C LEU A 120 -2.86 13.70 -5.48
N VAL A 121 -3.00 12.53 -4.87
CA VAL A 121 -2.08 12.01 -3.84
C VAL A 121 -1.33 10.81 -4.40
N ILE A 122 -0.01 10.88 -4.52
CA ILE A 122 0.75 9.86 -5.27
C ILE A 122 2.05 9.51 -4.56
N SER A 123 2.26 8.21 -4.33
CA SER A 123 3.55 7.71 -3.83
C SER A 123 4.58 7.54 -4.95
N THR A 124 5.86 7.45 -4.58
CA THR A 124 6.97 7.07 -5.47
C THR A 124 7.60 5.78 -4.96
N GLN A 125 7.91 4.86 -5.87
CA GLN A 125 8.49 3.55 -5.59
C GLN A 125 9.93 3.44 -6.10
N GLY A 126 10.75 2.67 -5.38
CA GLY A 126 12.10 2.28 -5.77
C GLY A 126 12.94 3.44 -6.31
N GLU A 127 13.30 3.35 -7.59
CA GLU A 127 14.18 4.30 -8.27
C GLU A 127 13.39 5.42 -8.97
N GLY A 128 12.28 5.86 -8.38
CA GLY A 128 11.45 6.97 -8.87
C GLY A 128 10.23 6.57 -9.71
N ASP A 129 9.89 5.29 -9.71
CA ASP A 129 8.78 4.76 -10.50
C ASP A 129 7.42 5.05 -9.82
N PRO A 130 6.33 5.23 -10.58
CA PRO A 130 4.99 5.27 -10.02
C PRO A 130 4.64 3.92 -9.35
N PRO A 131 3.73 3.91 -8.36
CA PRO A 131 3.18 2.67 -7.82
C PRO A 131 2.46 1.88 -8.90
N ASP A 132 2.33 0.57 -8.69
CA ASP A 132 1.77 -0.35 -9.69
C ASP A 132 0.35 0.05 -10.12
N ASP A 133 -0.44 0.61 -9.20
CA ASP A 133 -1.79 1.11 -9.45
C ASP A 133 -1.83 2.41 -10.29
N ALA A 134 -0.71 3.10 -10.47
CA ALA A 134 -0.60 4.33 -11.24
C ALA A 134 0.16 4.17 -12.57
N LEU A 135 0.84 3.04 -12.80
CA LEU A 135 1.66 2.81 -14.00
C LEU A 135 0.91 3.06 -15.31
N ALA A 136 -0.26 2.45 -15.50
CA ALA A 136 -1.03 2.59 -16.74
C ALA A 136 -1.52 4.04 -16.96
N PHE A 137 -1.85 4.75 -15.88
CA PHE A 137 -2.26 6.14 -15.93
C PHE A 137 -1.08 7.06 -16.29
N HIS A 138 0.09 6.81 -15.71
CA HIS A 138 1.36 7.47 -16.04
C HIS A 138 1.71 7.28 -17.52
N GLU A 139 1.83 6.04 -18.00
CA GLU A 139 2.15 5.73 -19.41
C GLU A 139 1.20 6.42 -20.39
N PHE A 140 -0.10 6.46 -20.09
CA PHE A 140 -1.09 7.13 -20.92
C PHE A 140 -0.85 8.64 -21.01
N LEU A 141 -0.60 9.31 -19.89
CA LEU A 141 -0.40 10.75 -19.84
C LEU A 141 0.93 11.20 -20.43
N PHE A 142 1.99 10.39 -20.30
CA PHE A 142 3.28 10.65 -20.93
C PHE A 142 3.30 10.25 -22.41
N GLY A 143 2.32 9.47 -22.87
CA GLY A 143 2.15 9.08 -24.26
C GLY A 143 1.57 10.17 -25.19
N LYS A 144 1.60 9.89 -26.50
CA LYS A 144 1.09 10.78 -27.57
C LYS A 144 -0.43 10.99 -27.54
N LYS A 145 -1.18 10.17 -26.80
CA LYS A 145 -2.65 10.18 -26.74
C LYS A 145 -3.19 11.01 -25.56
N ALA A 146 -2.32 11.67 -24.79
CA ALA A 146 -2.71 12.48 -23.65
C ALA A 146 -3.63 13.65 -24.05
N PRO A 147 -4.73 13.89 -23.32
CA PRO A 147 -5.65 14.99 -23.61
C PRO A 147 -5.07 16.35 -23.19
N LYS A 148 -5.60 17.43 -23.77
CA LYS A 148 -5.40 18.78 -23.25
C LYS A 148 -6.27 19.00 -22.02
N LEU A 149 -5.74 19.68 -21.02
CA LEU A 149 -6.33 19.85 -19.68
C LEU A 149 -6.64 21.31 -19.36
N ASN A 150 -7.00 22.10 -20.38
CA ASN A 150 -7.13 23.56 -20.28
C ASN A 150 -8.15 24.09 -19.24
N GLN A 151 -9.07 23.23 -18.77
CA GLN A 151 -10.10 23.60 -17.79
C GLN A 151 -9.81 23.05 -16.38
N LEU A 152 -8.77 22.20 -16.26
CA LEU A 152 -8.46 21.51 -15.03
C LEU A 152 -7.65 22.41 -14.10
N LYS A 153 -8.11 22.53 -12.87
CA LYS A 153 -7.34 23.06 -11.74
C LYS A 153 -6.87 21.91 -10.87
N TYR A 154 -5.61 21.90 -10.46
CA TYR A 154 -5.08 20.75 -9.73
C TYR A 154 -4.08 21.13 -8.63
N SER A 155 -3.85 20.20 -7.73
CA SER A 155 -2.68 20.19 -6.84
C SER A 155 -2.26 18.74 -6.60
N VAL A 156 -0.95 18.54 -6.42
CA VAL A 156 -0.34 17.23 -6.20
C VAL A 156 0.33 17.20 -4.82
N LEU A 157 0.05 16.15 -4.05
CA LEU A 157 0.81 15.73 -2.88
C LEU A 157 1.62 14.48 -3.26
N GLY A 158 2.94 14.65 -3.39
CA GLY A 158 3.87 13.54 -3.59
C GLY A 158 4.29 12.96 -2.25
N LEU A 159 4.25 11.64 -2.10
CA LEU A 159 4.85 10.92 -0.97
C LEU A 159 6.11 10.20 -1.43
N GLY A 160 7.19 10.35 -0.69
CA GLY A 160 8.47 9.70 -0.97
C GLY A 160 9.36 9.62 0.26
N ASP A 161 10.61 9.25 0.04
CA ASP A 161 11.64 9.19 1.07
C ASP A 161 12.89 9.91 0.55
N SER A 162 13.35 10.94 1.25
CA SER A 162 14.48 11.75 0.79
C SER A 162 15.84 11.04 0.88
N SER A 163 15.91 9.89 1.56
CA SER A 163 17.06 8.98 1.50
C SER A 163 17.22 8.29 0.14
N TYR A 164 16.26 8.44 -0.76
CA TYR A 164 16.34 8.00 -2.15
C TYR A 164 16.73 9.16 -3.08
N GLU A 165 17.39 8.82 -4.18
CA GLU A 165 17.82 9.79 -5.19
C GLU A 165 16.62 10.52 -5.81
N LYS A 166 15.60 9.75 -6.19
CA LYS A 166 14.40 10.24 -6.88
C LYS A 166 13.25 10.54 -5.91
N PHE A 167 13.54 11.34 -4.88
CA PHE A 167 12.55 11.77 -3.86
C PHE A 167 11.31 12.41 -4.49
N CYS A 168 10.12 11.86 -4.20
CA CYS A 168 8.81 12.31 -4.72
C CYS A 168 8.73 12.45 -6.25
N GLN A 169 9.56 11.72 -7.01
CA GLN A 169 9.71 11.88 -8.45
C GLN A 169 8.39 11.74 -9.21
N THR A 170 7.57 10.75 -8.85
CA THR A 170 6.25 10.55 -9.47
C THR A 170 5.33 11.75 -9.27
N GLY A 171 5.34 12.34 -8.08
CA GLY A 171 4.56 13.55 -7.79
C GLY A 171 5.02 14.76 -8.60
N LYS A 172 6.34 14.92 -8.73
CA LYS A 172 6.96 15.96 -9.57
C LYS A 172 6.57 15.79 -11.04
N GLU A 173 6.66 14.57 -11.55
CA GLU A 173 6.30 14.22 -12.92
C GLU A 173 4.84 14.52 -13.24
N PHE A 174 3.89 14.10 -12.39
CA PHE A 174 2.47 14.39 -12.64
C PHE A 174 2.15 15.88 -12.56
N ASP A 175 2.74 16.60 -11.60
CA ASP A 175 2.55 18.03 -11.45
C ASP A 175 3.06 18.79 -12.69
N GLU A 176 4.28 18.51 -13.14
CA GLU A 176 4.84 19.08 -14.37
C GLU A 176 3.99 18.71 -15.58
N ARG A 177 3.61 17.43 -15.70
CA ARG A 177 2.85 16.93 -16.85
C ARG A 177 1.46 17.53 -16.95
N PHE A 178 0.75 17.71 -15.83
CA PHE A 178 -0.54 18.38 -15.83
C PHE A 178 -0.40 19.83 -16.31
N SER A 179 0.64 20.54 -15.87
CA SER A 179 0.94 21.89 -16.34
C SER A 179 1.22 21.94 -17.85
N GLU A 180 2.04 21.03 -18.39
CA GLU A 180 2.35 20.93 -19.83
C GLU A 180 1.13 20.66 -20.69
N LEU A 181 0.17 19.89 -20.16
CA LEU A 181 -1.09 19.58 -20.84
C LEU A 181 -2.11 20.72 -20.77
N GLY A 182 -1.84 21.79 -20.02
CA GLY A 182 -2.62 23.03 -19.97
C GLY A 182 -3.43 23.24 -18.69
N ALA A 183 -3.26 22.38 -17.67
CA ALA A 183 -3.94 22.54 -16.40
C ALA A 183 -3.34 23.68 -15.56
N GLU A 184 -4.18 24.35 -14.76
CA GLU A 184 -3.79 25.42 -13.85
C GLU A 184 -3.46 24.83 -12.47
N ARG A 185 -2.26 25.12 -11.96
CA ARG A 185 -1.87 24.70 -10.60
C ARG A 185 -2.58 25.59 -9.57
N LEU A 186 -3.47 24.99 -8.79
CA LEU A 186 -4.31 25.66 -7.79
C LEU A 186 -3.56 25.92 -6.49
N HIS A 187 -2.85 24.89 -6.01
CA HIS A 187 -1.92 24.98 -4.87
C HIS A 187 -0.58 24.43 -5.30
N ALA A 188 0.51 24.97 -4.75
CA ALA A 188 1.84 24.44 -4.98
C ALA A 188 1.89 22.94 -4.68
N ARG A 189 2.66 22.19 -5.49
CA ARG A 189 2.96 20.79 -5.18
C ARG A 189 3.62 20.72 -3.81
N LEU A 190 3.23 19.74 -3.02
CA LEU A 190 3.90 19.41 -1.77
C LEU A 190 4.58 18.06 -1.92
N ASP A 191 5.87 18.00 -1.58
CA ASP A 191 6.66 16.76 -1.54
C ASP A 191 6.86 16.37 -0.07
N ALA A 192 6.19 15.31 0.38
CA ALA A 192 6.23 14.85 1.77
C ALA A 192 7.13 13.62 1.93
N ASP A 193 7.90 13.61 3.02
CA ASP A 193 8.81 12.54 3.39
C ASP A 193 8.08 11.46 4.24
N VAL A 194 8.79 10.48 4.79
CA VAL A 194 8.20 9.35 5.54
C VAL A 194 7.35 9.79 6.76
N ASP A 195 7.65 10.96 7.32
CA ASP A 195 6.95 11.68 8.39
C ASP A 195 5.93 12.70 7.84
N TYR A 196 5.19 12.31 6.80
CA TYR A 196 4.30 13.16 6.01
C TYR A 196 3.12 13.80 6.75
N GLN A 197 2.82 13.45 8.00
CA GLN A 197 1.54 13.76 8.65
C GLN A 197 1.27 15.26 8.75
N GLN A 198 2.29 16.06 9.07
CA GLN A 198 2.14 17.50 9.17
C GLN A 198 1.90 18.10 7.78
N GLN A 199 2.71 17.71 6.80
CA GLN A 199 2.61 18.24 5.45
C GLN A 199 1.31 17.82 4.76
N SER A 200 0.86 16.58 4.96
CA SER A 200 -0.43 16.10 4.44
C SER A 200 -1.59 16.88 5.05
N SER A 201 -1.56 17.15 6.35
CA SER A 201 -2.59 17.95 7.03
C SER A 201 -2.65 19.38 6.51
N GLN A 202 -1.50 20.01 6.25
CA GLN A 202 -1.43 21.33 5.63
C GLN A 202 -2.03 21.33 4.21
N TRP A 203 -1.74 20.30 3.43
CA TRP A 203 -2.23 20.16 2.06
C TRP A 203 -3.74 19.85 2.01
N THR A 204 -4.27 18.99 2.89
CA THR A 204 -5.72 18.74 2.95
C THR A 204 -6.50 19.98 3.40
N GLU A 205 -5.94 20.76 4.32
CA GLU A 205 -6.54 22.02 4.77
C GLU A 205 -6.58 23.08 3.65
N SER A 206 -5.61 23.10 2.72
CA SER A 206 -5.66 24.02 1.58
C SER A 206 -6.82 23.68 0.63
N TRP A 207 -7.09 22.39 0.40
CA TRP A 207 -8.25 21.92 -0.37
C TRP A 207 -9.58 22.26 0.29
N LYS A 208 -9.66 22.11 1.61
CA LYS A 208 -10.85 22.53 2.37
C LYS A 208 -11.15 24.02 2.18
N LYS A 209 -10.13 24.89 2.29
CA LYS A 209 -10.29 26.33 2.05
C LYS A 209 -10.74 26.63 0.62
N THR A 210 -10.20 25.92 -0.37
CA THR A 210 -10.68 26.02 -1.76
C THR A 210 -12.14 25.60 -1.87
N ALA A 211 -12.54 24.48 -1.29
CA ALA A 211 -13.90 23.98 -1.37
C ALA A 211 -14.90 24.97 -0.77
N GLN A 212 -14.54 25.61 0.34
CA GLN A 212 -15.33 26.70 0.96
C GLN A 212 -15.54 27.88 0.01
N SER A 213 -14.56 28.22 -0.83
CA SER A 213 -14.71 29.29 -1.83
C SER A 213 -15.75 28.97 -2.92
N PHE A 214 -16.02 27.67 -3.19
CA PHE A 214 -17.07 27.26 -4.12
C PHE A 214 -18.48 27.58 -3.60
N GLN A 215 -18.67 27.49 -2.27
CA GLN A 215 -19.94 27.79 -1.61
C GLN A 215 -20.18 29.30 -1.42
N ALA A 216 -19.11 30.10 -1.25
CA ALA A 216 -19.24 31.56 -1.13
C ALA A 216 -19.83 32.24 -2.39
N ASN A 217 -19.78 31.57 -3.55
CA ASN A 217 -20.41 32.03 -4.79
C ASN A 217 -21.86 31.52 -4.99
N THR A 218 -22.43 30.79 -4.02
CA THR A 218 -23.78 30.22 -4.08
C THR A 218 -24.56 30.50 -2.79
N GLU A 219 -24.71 31.78 -2.42
CA GLU A 219 -25.75 32.17 -1.45
C GLU A 219 -27.14 32.08 -2.11
N SER A 220 -27.85 30.98 -1.85
CA SER A 220 -29.27 30.97 -1.50
C SER A 220 -29.77 29.54 -1.22
N SER A 221 -30.01 29.28 0.06
CA SER A 221 -30.94 28.28 0.63
C SER A 221 -30.89 26.85 0.09
N ARG A 222 -30.47 25.90 0.94
CA ARG A 222 -31.17 24.60 1.11
C ARG A 222 -30.71 23.86 2.39
N PRO A 223 -31.57 22.97 2.93
CA PRO A 223 -31.40 22.39 4.25
C PRO A 223 -30.31 21.32 4.25
N LYS A 224 -29.67 21.15 5.41
CA LYS A 224 -28.70 20.07 5.68
C LYS A 224 -29.40 18.71 5.51
N LEU A 225 -29.08 17.99 4.44
CA LEU A 225 -29.38 16.57 4.35
C LEU A 225 -28.32 15.81 5.15
N SER A 226 -28.76 15.19 6.24
CA SER A 226 -27.98 14.19 6.95
C SER A 226 -27.86 12.95 6.07
N VAL A 227 -26.66 12.69 5.57
CA VAL A 227 -26.33 11.40 4.95
C VAL A 227 -26.32 10.36 6.07
N VAL A 228 -27.34 9.50 6.09
CA VAL A 228 -27.27 8.25 6.85
C VAL A 228 -26.41 7.31 6.02
N SER A 229 -25.12 7.25 6.34
CA SER A 229 -24.24 6.21 5.82
C SER A 229 -24.66 4.88 6.46
N SER A 230 -25.32 4.03 5.68
CA SER A 230 -25.48 2.61 5.99
C SER A 230 -24.47 1.83 5.16
N ALA A 231 -23.20 1.91 5.55
CA ALA A 231 -22.18 0.95 5.18
C ALA A 231 -21.40 0.64 6.46
N SER A 232 -21.87 -0.35 7.21
CA SER A 232 -21.05 -1.00 8.24
C SER A 232 -20.07 -1.93 7.52
N GLU A 233 -19.08 -1.36 6.86
CA GLU A 233 -17.80 -2.07 6.77
C GLU A 233 -17.23 -2.03 8.19
N HIS A 234 -16.87 -3.19 8.73
CA HIS A 234 -16.13 -3.27 9.99
C HIS A 234 -14.76 -2.63 9.77
N VAL A 235 -14.68 -1.30 9.87
CA VAL A 235 -13.41 -0.60 9.96
C VAL A 235 -12.81 -1.05 11.29
N SER A 236 -11.77 -1.87 11.22
CA SER A 236 -10.97 -2.27 12.38
C SER A 236 -10.65 -1.02 13.20
N GLN A 237 -10.87 -1.09 14.52
CA GLN A 237 -10.44 -0.01 15.43
C GLN A 237 -8.91 0.15 15.43
N TRP A 238 -8.20 -0.88 14.97
CA TRP A 238 -6.76 -0.90 14.84
C TRP A 238 -6.32 -0.39 13.48
N SER A 239 -5.35 0.51 13.50
CA SER A 239 -4.75 1.10 12.32
C SER A 239 -3.26 1.32 12.54
N LYS A 240 -2.55 1.78 11.51
CA LYS A 240 -1.17 2.28 11.68
C LYS A 240 -1.02 3.25 12.85
N PHE A 241 -2.00 4.13 13.07
CA PHE A 241 -1.97 5.16 14.12
C PHE A 241 -2.48 4.66 15.48
N THR A 242 -3.20 3.55 15.48
CA THR A 242 -3.74 2.88 16.67
C THR A 242 -3.43 1.39 16.57
N PRO A 243 -2.16 0.97 16.70
CA PRO A 243 -1.80 -0.44 16.51
C PRO A 243 -2.34 -1.29 17.65
N TYR A 244 -2.65 -2.55 17.34
CA TYR A 244 -2.94 -3.59 18.31
C TYR A 244 -1.64 -4.05 18.99
N VAL A 245 -1.66 -4.28 20.30
CA VAL A 245 -0.54 -4.89 21.02
C VAL A 245 -0.79 -6.39 21.07
N ALA A 246 -0.06 -7.13 20.24
CA ALA A 246 -0.18 -8.56 20.09
C ALA A 246 0.90 -9.31 20.87
N GLU A 247 0.56 -10.46 21.44
CA GLU A 247 1.52 -11.38 22.04
C GLU A 247 2.20 -12.22 20.95
N VAL A 248 3.50 -12.46 21.10
CA VAL A 248 4.25 -13.38 20.26
C VAL A 248 4.04 -14.79 20.81
N LEU A 249 3.70 -15.73 19.94
CA LEU A 249 3.46 -17.13 20.30
C LEU A 249 4.73 -17.97 20.16
N ASP A 250 5.43 -17.81 19.04
CA ASP A 250 6.70 -18.49 18.78
C ASP A 250 7.58 -17.69 17.80
N GLY A 251 8.88 -17.93 17.85
CA GLY A 251 9.89 -17.29 17.01
C GLY A 251 11.09 -18.20 16.86
N PHE A 252 11.28 -18.79 15.67
CA PHE A 252 12.37 -19.74 15.43
C PHE A 252 13.02 -19.61 14.07
N LYS A 253 14.33 -19.92 14.04
CA LYS A 253 15.14 -19.89 12.82
C LYS A 253 14.75 -21.04 11.88
N ILE A 254 14.44 -20.69 10.63
CA ILE A 254 14.10 -21.64 9.55
C ILE A 254 15.22 -21.81 8.51
N THR A 255 16.35 -21.13 8.68
CA THR A 255 17.60 -21.46 7.97
C THR A 255 18.46 -22.44 8.75
N GLY A 256 19.23 -23.26 8.05
CA GLY A 256 20.16 -24.22 8.63
C GLY A 256 21.29 -23.55 9.41
N ARG A 257 22.00 -24.37 10.19
CA ARG A 257 23.11 -23.93 11.06
C ARG A 257 24.18 -23.14 10.30
N ASP A 258 24.55 -23.64 9.12
CA ASP A 258 25.66 -23.11 8.32
C ASP A 258 25.20 -22.06 7.29
N SER A 259 23.93 -21.62 7.36
CA SER A 259 23.45 -20.55 6.49
C SER A 259 24.14 -19.23 6.81
N GLY A 260 24.59 -18.52 5.77
CA GLY A 260 25.09 -17.15 5.88
C GLY A 260 24.00 -16.11 6.14
N LYS A 261 22.73 -16.53 6.26
CA LYS A 261 21.58 -15.68 6.59
C LYS A 261 20.81 -16.26 7.77
N THR A 262 20.23 -15.36 8.56
CA THR A 262 19.23 -15.73 9.56
C THR A 262 17.86 -15.36 9.01
N VAL A 263 17.00 -16.36 8.81
CA VAL A 263 15.58 -16.16 8.52
C VAL A 263 14.78 -16.85 9.61
N GLN A 264 13.80 -16.16 10.18
CA GLN A 264 12.92 -16.69 11.21
C GLN A 264 11.47 -16.78 10.73
N HIS A 265 10.78 -17.78 11.25
CA HIS A 265 9.33 -17.82 11.32
C HIS A 265 8.90 -17.19 12.63
N VAL A 266 7.92 -16.29 12.60
CA VAL A 266 7.39 -15.62 13.79
C VAL A 266 5.87 -15.76 13.78
N GLU A 267 5.32 -16.26 14.88
CA GLU A 267 3.89 -16.49 15.09
C GLU A 267 3.36 -15.49 16.11
N ILE A 268 2.28 -14.79 15.78
CA ILE A 268 1.75 -13.67 16.56
C ILE A 268 0.26 -13.89 16.77
N SER A 269 -0.19 -13.72 18.01
CA SER A 269 -1.60 -13.84 18.38
C SER A 269 -2.38 -12.58 18.01
N LEU A 270 -3.44 -12.75 17.24
CA LEU A 270 -4.49 -11.75 16.98
C LEU A 270 -5.76 -12.03 17.80
N ALA A 271 -5.72 -12.97 18.75
CA ALA A 271 -6.85 -13.27 19.62
C ALA A 271 -7.39 -11.99 20.29
N ASP A 272 -8.72 -11.91 20.43
CA ASP A 272 -9.46 -10.79 21.01
C ASP A 272 -9.34 -9.43 20.28
N SER A 273 -8.50 -9.32 19.25
CA SER A 273 -8.31 -8.07 18.51
C SER A 273 -9.47 -7.76 17.56
N GLY A 274 -10.13 -8.81 17.03
CA GLY A 274 -11.07 -8.69 15.92
C GLY A 274 -10.42 -8.30 14.59
N LEU A 275 -9.08 -8.30 14.50
CA LEU A 275 -8.35 -8.13 13.25
C LEU A 275 -8.68 -9.29 12.31
N GLN A 276 -8.78 -8.97 11.03
CA GLN A 276 -8.99 -9.92 9.95
C GLN A 276 -7.97 -9.62 8.86
N TYR A 277 -7.44 -10.66 8.23
CA TYR A 277 -6.57 -10.54 7.07
C TYR A 277 -6.88 -11.66 6.07
N ALA A 278 -6.60 -11.40 4.80
CA ALA A 278 -6.73 -12.36 3.73
C ALA A 278 -5.35 -12.67 3.13
N PRO A 279 -5.16 -13.86 2.51
CA PRO A 279 -3.91 -14.21 1.85
C PRO A 279 -3.41 -13.09 0.93
N GLY A 280 -2.12 -12.75 1.08
CA GLY A 280 -1.45 -11.67 0.34
C GLY A 280 -1.53 -10.28 0.99
N ASP A 281 -2.25 -10.11 2.11
CA ASP A 281 -2.11 -8.91 2.95
C ASP A 281 -0.74 -8.84 3.63
N ALA A 282 -0.41 -7.65 4.12
CA ALA A 282 0.79 -7.42 4.91
C ALA A 282 0.44 -7.11 6.38
N LEU A 283 1.33 -7.48 7.28
CA LEU A 283 1.30 -7.03 8.67
C LEU A 283 2.29 -5.89 8.85
N GLY A 284 1.81 -4.74 9.30
CA GLY A 284 2.65 -3.63 9.73
C GLY A 284 3.10 -3.83 11.17
N VAL A 285 4.41 -3.87 11.38
CA VAL A 285 5.04 -4.03 12.70
C VAL A 285 5.71 -2.72 13.07
N TRP A 286 5.41 -2.20 14.25
CA TRP A 286 6.12 -1.07 14.85
C TRP A 286 7.32 -1.58 15.64
N PRO A 287 8.55 -1.37 15.14
CA PRO A 287 9.74 -1.88 15.81
C PRO A 287 10.13 -1.02 17.01
N GLU A 288 11.01 -1.58 17.83
CA GLU A 288 11.71 -0.87 18.91
C GLU A 288 13.21 -0.99 18.68
N ASN A 289 13.95 0.07 19.03
CA ASN A 289 15.41 0.01 18.96
C ASN A 289 15.95 -0.90 20.07
N GLY A 290 16.96 -1.71 19.72
CA GLY A 290 17.61 -2.59 20.68
C GLY A 290 18.27 -1.80 21.82
N PRO A 291 18.27 -2.34 23.05
CA PRO A 291 18.80 -1.65 24.22
C PRO A 291 20.30 -1.31 24.07
N GLU A 292 21.07 -2.12 23.35
CA GLU A 292 22.49 -1.86 23.09
C GLU A 292 22.69 -0.62 22.23
N LEU A 293 21.87 -0.43 21.19
CA LEU A 293 21.97 0.74 20.31
C LEU A 293 21.55 2.02 21.04
N VAL A 294 20.49 1.95 21.85
CA VAL A 294 20.06 3.08 22.69
C VAL A 294 21.15 3.45 23.69
N ALA A 295 21.78 2.47 24.34
CA ALA A 295 22.90 2.69 25.25
C ALA A 295 24.11 3.32 24.54
N GLU A 296 24.45 2.85 23.33
CA GLU A 296 25.52 3.43 22.52
C GLU A 296 25.24 4.91 22.20
N VAL A 297 24.01 5.25 21.78
CA VAL A 297 23.59 6.63 21.51
C VAL A 297 23.72 7.52 22.76
N LEU A 298 23.23 7.06 23.91
CA LEU A 298 23.35 7.79 25.18
C LEU A 298 24.82 7.97 25.58
N GLN A 299 25.65 6.96 25.37
CA GLN A 299 27.08 7.02 25.67
C GLN A 299 27.81 8.04 24.79
N VAL A 300 27.59 8.06 23.48
CA VAL A 300 28.30 8.96 22.56
C VAL A 300 27.83 10.40 22.68
N THR A 301 26.57 10.62 23.07
CA THR A 301 26.01 11.97 23.30
C THR A 301 26.30 12.49 24.72
N GLY A 302 26.57 11.59 25.68
CA GLY A 302 26.76 11.93 27.09
C GLY A 302 25.46 12.33 27.82
N LEU A 303 24.31 12.07 27.21
CA LEU A 303 22.99 12.40 27.76
C LEU A 303 22.52 11.37 28.80
N ASN A 304 21.70 11.80 29.76
CA ASN A 304 21.13 10.91 30.76
C ASN A 304 19.79 10.32 30.27
N ALA A 305 19.67 9.00 30.37
CA ALA A 305 18.50 8.21 30.00
C ALA A 305 17.17 8.73 30.60
N ASP A 306 17.22 9.23 31.84
CA ASP A 306 16.05 9.66 32.61
C ASP A 306 15.61 11.11 32.33
N GLU A 307 16.39 11.86 31.53
CA GLU A 307 16.03 13.23 31.14
C GLU A 307 14.66 13.27 30.47
N GLN A 308 13.84 14.25 30.85
CA GLN A 308 12.50 14.40 30.31
C GLN A 308 12.54 15.20 29.01
N VAL A 309 11.89 14.66 27.99
CA VAL A 309 11.70 15.28 26.67
C VAL A 309 10.21 15.37 26.37
N ASP A 310 9.82 16.43 25.66
CA ASP A 310 8.48 16.56 25.09
C ASP A 310 8.44 15.95 23.69
N LEU A 311 7.47 15.07 23.46
CA LEU A 311 7.22 14.45 22.17
C LEU A 311 5.73 14.53 21.89
N ASP A 312 5.34 15.43 20.98
CA ASP A 312 3.95 15.74 20.66
C ASP A 312 3.09 16.07 21.89
N GLY A 313 3.64 16.85 22.83
CA GLY A 313 2.96 17.24 24.07
C GLY A 313 2.93 16.16 25.16
N LYS A 314 3.66 15.05 24.98
CA LYS A 314 3.84 14.01 25.99
C LYS A 314 5.26 14.09 26.57
N SER A 315 5.35 14.20 27.90
CA SER A 315 6.62 14.07 28.64
C SER A 315 7.01 12.59 28.72
N LEU A 316 8.17 12.26 28.18
CA LEU A 316 8.76 10.91 28.21
C LEU A 316 10.21 10.99 28.70
N SER A 317 10.75 9.87 29.21
CA SER A 317 12.20 9.77 29.36
C SER A 317 12.89 9.73 28.00
N LEU A 318 14.11 10.25 27.92
CA LEU A 318 14.94 10.18 26.72
C LEU A 318 15.11 8.73 26.25
N GLN A 319 15.31 7.79 27.18
CA GLN A 319 15.38 6.37 26.84
C GLN A 319 14.13 5.87 26.13
N GLN A 320 12.92 6.20 26.62
CA GLN A 320 11.67 5.81 25.98
C GLN A 320 11.51 6.45 24.60
N ALA A 321 11.85 7.74 24.47
CA ALA A 321 11.81 8.44 23.19
C ALA A 321 12.71 7.77 22.15
N LEU A 322 13.96 7.46 22.51
CA LEU A 322 14.92 6.78 21.64
C LEU A 322 14.54 5.33 21.35
N THR A 323 13.94 4.62 22.30
CA THR A 323 13.58 3.20 22.11
C THR A 323 12.38 3.03 21.19
N ILE A 324 11.32 3.82 21.42
CA ILE A 324 9.97 3.55 20.85
C ILE A 324 9.61 4.52 19.72
N HIS A 325 10.17 5.73 19.72
CA HIS A 325 9.64 6.83 18.92
C HIS A 325 10.61 7.39 17.88
N ARG A 326 11.91 7.08 17.95
CA ARG A 326 12.93 7.66 17.06
C ARG A 326 13.67 6.62 16.23
N GLU A 327 13.97 6.97 14.99
CA GLU A 327 14.76 6.14 14.07
C GLU A 327 16.25 6.33 14.37
N LEU A 328 16.93 5.24 14.74
CA LEU A 328 18.36 5.24 15.06
C LEU A 328 19.19 4.44 14.05
N THR A 329 18.55 3.59 13.25
CA THR A 329 19.22 2.66 12.34
C THR A 329 19.42 3.22 10.93
N GLN A 330 18.81 4.36 10.61
CA GLN A 330 18.91 5.02 9.31
C GLN A 330 19.19 6.52 9.48
N LEU A 331 20.12 7.02 8.66
CA LEU A 331 20.33 8.46 8.50
C LEU A 331 19.34 9.04 7.49
N HIS A 332 19.11 10.35 7.58
CA HIS A 332 18.39 11.10 6.56
C HIS A 332 19.12 12.40 6.20
N PRO A 333 18.91 12.95 4.99
CA PRO A 333 19.63 14.15 4.53
C PRO A 333 19.57 15.30 5.52
N GLY A 334 18.37 15.64 6.02
CA GLY A 334 18.20 16.74 6.99
C GLY A 334 19.03 16.62 8.26
N PHE A 335 19.29 15.41 8.77
CA PHE A 335 20.13 15.21 9.97
C PHE A 335 21.61 15.43 9.66
N VAL A 336 22.06 14.96 8.48
CA VAL A 336 23.42 15.21 8.01
C VAL A 336 23.64 16.69 7.73
N GLU A 337 22.66 17.37 7.12
CA GLU A 337 22.65 18.81 6.87
C GLU A 337 22.68 19.61 8.17
N TYR A 338 21.93 19.20 9.20
CA TYR A 338 21.96 19.82 10.52
C TYR A 338 23.37 19.78 11.12
N LEU A 339 23.99 18.60 11.14
CA LEU A 339 25.33 18.40 11.69
C LEU A 339 26.45 18.97 10.82
N ALA A 340 26.18 19.26 9.54
CA ALA A 340 27.13 19.93 8.68
C ALA A 340 27.47 21.34 9.18
N ALA A 341 26.58 22.03 9.90
CA ALA A 341 26.88 23.37 10.41
C ALA A 341 28.20 23.43 11.20
N ASP A 342 28.55 22.36 11.92
CA ASP A 342 29.71 22.28 12.81
C ASP A 342 30.78 21.27 12.35
N ASN A 343 30.72 20.77 11.11
CA ASN A 343 31.67 19.77 10.60
C ASN A 343 32.04 20.01 9.12
N ASP A 344 33.28 20.48 8.87
CA ASP A 344 33.80 20.78 7.53
C ASP A 344 33.66 19.62 6.52
N GLY A 345 33.85 18.38 6.98
CA GLY A 345 33.72 17.19 6.13
C GLY A 345 32.28 16.95 5.69
N LEU A 346 31.32 17.12 6.62
CA LEU A 346 29.89 17.05 6.30
C LEU A 346 29.44 18.25 5.45
N GLN A 347 30.00 19.45 5.64
CA GLN A 347 29.72 20.60 4.76
C GLN A 347 30.10 20.32 3.32
N GLN A 348 31.28 19.73 3.10
CA GLN A 348 31.73 19.36 1.75
C GLN A 348 30.82 18.28 1.15
N LEU A 349 30.44 17.28 1.95
CA LEU A 349 29.54 16.21 1.51
C LEU A 349 28.15 16.76 1.11
N VAL A 350 27.57 17.65 1.92
CA VAL A 350 26.26 18.26 1.67
C VAL A 350 26.30 19.21 0.47
N ALA A 351 27.40 19.95 0.28
CA ALA A 351 27.58 20.85 -0.86
C ALA A 351 27.99 20.14 -2.16
N GLY A 352 28.38 18.86 -2.07
CA GLY A 352 28.87 18.04 -3.17
C GLY A 352 27.77 17.40 -4.02
N GLU A 353 28.09 16.25 -4.64
CA GLU A 353 27.11 15.51 -5.42
C GLU A 353 26.10 14.80 -4.51
N ARG A 354 24.80 14.89 -4.86
CA ARG A 354 23.74 14.23 -4.08
C ARG A 354 23.95 12.72 -3.95
N SER A 355 24.48 12.08 -4.99
CA SER A 355 24.84 10.65 -5.00
C SER A 355 25.82 10.27 -3.90
N GLU A 356 26.81 11.13 -3.62
CA GLU A 356 27.81 10.92 -2.56
C GLU A 356 27.18 11.01 -1.18
N LEU A 357 26.31 12.02 -0.95
CA LEU A 357 25.54 12.14 0.29
C LEU A 357 24.65 10.91 0.52
N LEU A 358 24.00 10.39 -0.53
CA LEU A 358 23.15 9.21 -0.44
C LEU A 358 23.95 7.91 -0.23
N GLU A 359 25.15 7.80 -0.80
CA GLU A 359 26.05 6.71 -0.47
C GLU A 359 26.49 6.78 1.00
N PHE A 360 26.87 7.97 1.47
CA PHE A 360 27.23 8.18 2.87
C PHE A 360 26.09 7.77 3.82
N ILE A 361 24.86 8.21 3.55
CA ILE A 361 23.66 7.86 4.32
C ILE A 361 23.43 6.34 4.35
N ARG A 362 23.59 5.65 3.21
CA ARG A 362 23.43 4.18 3.16
C ARG A 362 24.49 3.44 3.98
N ARG A 363 25.69 4.01 4.08
CA ARG A 363 26.86 3.39 4.73
C ARG A 363 26.99 3.71 6.21
N HIS A 364 26.15 4.59 6.76
CA HIS A 364 26.23 4.98 8.17
C HIS A 364 24.86 4.93 8.89
N GLN A 365 24.87 4.71 10.19
CA GLN A 365 23.74 4.84 11.11
C GLN A 365 23.87 6.12 11.95
N VAL A 366 22.79 6.52 12.62
CA VAL A 366 22.74 7.73 13.45
C VAL A 366 23.88 7.78 14.47
N VAL A 367 24.10 6.66 15.17
CA VAL A 367 25.10 6.58 16.24
C VAL A 367 26.53 6.85 15.76
N GLU A 368 26.86 6.47 14.53
CA GLU A 368 28.19 6.67 13.94
C GLU A 368 28.43 8.16 13.63
N LEU A 369 27.39 8.87 13.20
CA LEU A 369 27.47 10.31 12.98
C LEU A 369 27.52 11.10 14.30
N LEU A 370 26.77 10.66 15.31
CA LEU A 370 26.85 11.21 16.67
C LEU A 370 28.25 11.03 17.26
N ALA A 371 28.87 9.86 17.08
CA ALA A 371 30.20 9.56 17.61
C ALA A 371 31.34 10.36 16.96
N THR A 372 31.16 10.83 15.73
CA THR A 372 32.20 11.51 14.94
C THR A 372 32.09 13.03 14.92
N THR A 373 30.97 13.58 15.42
CA THR A 373 30.74 15.01 15.52
C THR A 373 31.05 15.53 16.92
N SER A 374 31.49 16.79 17.01
CA SER A 374 31.78 17.46 18.30
C SER A 374 30.60 18.29 18.81
N HIS A 375 29.43 18.12 18.20
CA HIS A 375 28.22 18.86 18.51
C HIS A 375 27.71 18.48 19.91
N SER A 376 27.42 19.48 20.74
CA SER A 376 26.96 19.29 22.11
C SER A 376 25.44 19.23 22.15
N TRP A 377 24.89 18.05 22.39
CA TRP A 377 23.44 17.82 22.38
C TRP A 377 22.76 18.18 23.70
N SER A 378 21.55 18.70 23.62
CA SER A 378 20.55 18.53 24.68
C SER A 378 19.61 17.35 24.36
N ALA A 379 18.98 16.77 25.38
CA ALA A 379 18.04 15.65 25.20
C ALA A 379 16.89 16.00 24.25
N GLN A 380 16.30 17.20 24.42
CA GLN A 380 15.20 17.66 23.57
C GLN A 380 15.65 17.86 22.11
N GLU A 381 16.79 18.52 21.91
CA GLU A 381 17.34 18.76 20.57
C GLU A 381 17.63 17.48 19.81
N LEU A 382 18.23 16.47 20.47
CA LEU A 382 18.46 15.18 19.84
C LEU A 382 17.15 14.55 19.38
N VAL A 383 16.12 14.57 20.23
CA VAL A 383 14.80 14.02 19.91
C VAL A 383 14.11 14.81 18.80
N ASP A 384 14.28 16.13 18.71
CA ASP A 384 13.67 16.96 17.68
C ASP A 384 14.34 16.78 16.31
N GLN A 385 15.65 16.51 16.27
CA GLN A 385 16.39 16.31 15.02
C GLN A 385 16.27 14.89 14.44
N LEU A 386 15.93 13.90 15.26
CA LEU A 386 15.72 12.53 14.81
C LEU A 386 14.33 12.34 14.21
N ARG A 387 14.26 11.59 13.11
CA ARG A 387 12.97 11.15 12.53
C ARG A 387 12.20 10.27 13.47
N ALA A 388 10.87 10.32 13.32
CA ALA A 388 10.00 9.32 13.91
C ALA A 388 10.33 7.93 13.33
N ILE A 389 10.36 6.92 14.19
CA ILE A 389 10.46 5.53 13.72
C ILE A 389 9.19 5.18 12.93
N THR A 390 9.33 4.41 11.86
CA THR A 390 8.20 4.00 11.00
C THR A 390 7.95 2.50 11.11
N PRO A 391 6.70 2.04 10.94
CA PRO A 391 6.41 0.62 10.90
C PRO A 391 6.98 -0.01 9.63
N ARG A 392 7.33 -1.30 9.70
CA ARG A 392 7.76 -2.09 8.54
C ARG A 392 6.67 -3.09 8.19
N LEU A 393 6.37 -3.17 6.90
CA LEU A 393 5.37 -4.11 6.38
C LEU A 393 6.05 -5.45 6.06
N TYR A 394 5.38 -6.54 6.43
CA TYR A 394 5.80 -7.90 6.12
C TYR A 394 4.66 -8.65 5.46
N SER A 395 4.91 -9.26 4.30
CA SER A 395 3.92 -10.13 3.65
C SER A 395 3.55 -11.27 4.58
N ILE A 396 2.24 -11.44 4.85
CA ILE A 396 1.75 -12.44 5.79
C ILE A 396 1.99 -13.85 5.23
N ALA A 397 2.55 -14.73 6.05
CA ALA A 397 2.95 -16.10 5.71
C ALA A 397 1.96 -17.18 6.13
N SER A 398 0.77 -16.78 6.60
CA SER A 398 -0.31 -17.66 7.03
C SER A 398 -1.65 -17.30 6.40
N SER A 399 -2.64 -18.20 6.52
CA SER A 399 -4.04 -17.95 6.19
C SER A 399 -4.89 -18.18 7.43
N MET A 400 -5.81 -17.27 7.73
CA MET A 400 -6.70 -17.39 8.90
C MET A 400 -7.54 -18.67 8.85
N GLU A 401 -7.88 -19.16 7.66
CA GLU A 401 -8.60 -20.43 7.50
C GLU A 401 -7.78 -21.66 7.94
N ALA A 402 -6.46 -21.52 8.07
CA ALA A 402 -5.55 -22.56 8.51
C ALA A 402 -5.04 -22.38 9.95
N VAL A 403 -4.96 -21.13 10.45
CA VAL A 403 -4.34 -20.80 11.74
C VAL A 403 -5.23 -19.96 12.68
N ASP A 404 -6.51 -19.83 12.34
CA ASP A 404 -7.51 -19.06 13.09
C ASP A 404 -7.04 -17.62 13.38
N ASP A 405 -6.92 -17.27 14.67
CA ASP A 405 -6.56 -15.93 15.15
C ASP A 405 -5.02 -15.73 15.25
N GLU A 406 -4.22 -16.47 14.48
CA GLU A 406 -2.78 -16.25 14.39
C GLU A 406 -2.38 -15.51 13.10
N VAL A 407 -1.26 -14.80 13.14
CA VAL A 407 -0.59 -14.28 11.94
C VAL A 407 0.88 -14.65 11.96
N HIS A 408 1.36 -15.22 10.86
CA HIS A 408 2.73 -15.69 10.73
C HIS A 408 3.55 -14.79 9.81
N LEU A 409 4.81 -14.55 10.14
CA LEU A 409 5.75 -13.77 9.33
C LEU A 409 6.97 -14.62 8.95
N THR A 410 7.59 -14.28 7.81
CA THR A 410 8.90 -14.81 7.41
C THR A 410 9.92 -13.69 7.37
N VAL A 411 10.77 -13.60 8.39
CA VAL A 411 11.62 -12.43 8.63
C VAL A 411 13.08 -12.75 8.36
N GLY A 412 13.67 -12.11 7.35
CA GLY A 412 15.12 -12.14 7.13
C GLY A 412 15.82 -11.07 7.96
N LEU A 413 16.82 -11.45 8.76
CA LEU A 413 17.64 -10.50 9.51
C LEU A 413 18.47 -9.64 8.55
N VAL A 414 18.29 -8.32 8.63
CA VAL A 414 19.15 -7.35 7.97
C VAL A 414 20.30 -7.03 8.91
N SER A 415 21.51 -7.44 8.52
CA SER A 415 22.73 -7.19 9.28
C SER A 415 23.92 -6.92 8.36
N GLU A 416 24.80 -6.02 8.77
CA GLU A 416 26.07 -5.72 8.10
C GLU A 416 27.16 -5.50 9.14
N THR A 417 28.35 -6.05 8.93
CA THR A 417 29.52 -5.76 9.77
C THR A 417 30.27 -4.56 9.19
N ARG A 418 30.43 -3.51 9.99
CA ARG A 418 31.14 -2.26 9.65
C ARG A 418 32.18 -2.00 10.72
N ASP A 419 33.45 -1.91 10.35
CA ASP A 419 34.57 -1.66 11.28
C ASP A 419 34.52 -2.55 12.54
N ASP A 420 34.33 -3.86 12.34
CA ASP A 420 34.16 -4.89 13.38
C ASP A 420 32.91 -4.76 14.27
N VAL A 421 32.00 -3.84 13.96
CA VAL A 421 30.71 -3.66 14.64
C VAL A 421 29.57 -4.19 13.77
N ASN A 422 28.69 -5.00 14.34
CA ASN A 422 27.50 -5.46 13.65
C ASN A 422 26.39 -4.41 13.75
N ARG A 423 25.93 -3.92 12.59
CA ARG A 423 24.78 -3.04 12.46
C ARG A 423 23.59 -3.83 11.94
N PHE A 424 22.40 -3.47 12.42
CA PHE A 424 21.18 -4.19 12.13
C PHE A 424 20.07 -3.24 11.66
N GLY A 425 19.14 -3.77 10.86
CA GLY A 425 17.89 -3.06 10.55
C GLY A 425 16.89 -3.18 11.70
N ALA A 426 16.30 -2.06 12.13
CA ALA A 426 15.44 -1.96 13.32
C ALA A 426 14.40 -3.08 13.43
N ALA A 427 13.50 -3.20 12.45
CA ALA A 427 12.40 -4.17 12.52
C ALA A 427 12.86 -5.63 12.38
N SER A 428 13.83 -5.90 11.51
CA SER A 428 14.33 -7.27 11.34
C SER A 428 15.08 -7.78 12.57
N ARG A 429 15.82 -6.89 13.27
CA ARG A 429 16.48 -7.21 14.53
C ARG A 429 15.45 -7.47 15.61
N PHE A 430 14.53 -6.52 15.80
CA PHE A 430 13.44 -6.63 16.77
C PHE A 430 12.68 -7.94 16.63
N LEU A 431 12.18 -8.26 15.43
CA LEU A 431 11.41 -9.49 15.18
C LEU A 431 12.23 -10.79 15.22
N THR A 432 13.56 -10.74 15.18
CA THR A 432 14.38 -11.96 15.29
C THR A 432 14.87 -12.21 16.71
N GLU A 433 14.51 -11.35 17.64
CA GLU A 433 14.82 -11.47 19.07
C GLU A 433 13.59 -11.64 19.96
N VAL A 434 12.38 -11.54 19.38
CA VAL A 434 11.15 -11.83 20.12
C VAL A 434 11.07 -13.30 20.52
N ASN A 435 10.34 -13.53 21.60
CA ASN A 435 10.04 -14.83 22.19
C ASN A 435 8.59 -14.83 22.71
N ASP A 436 8.15 -15.93 23.33
CA ASP A 436 6.80 -16.13 23.88
C ASP A 436 6.42 -15.18 25.04
N GLU A 437 7.38 -14.41 25.58
CA GLU A 437 7.13 -13.35 26.57
C GLU A 437 7.04 -11.95 25.94
N SER A 438 7.23 -11.84 24.62
CA SER A 438 7.29 -10.57 23.91
C SER A 438 5.91 -10.10 23.47
N SER A 439 5.70 -8.77 23.50
CA SER A 439 4.53 -8.12 22.91
C SER A 439 4.96 -7.16 21.81
N ILE A 440 4.25 -7.14 20.68
CA ILE A 440 4.57 -6.31 19.53
C ILE A 440 3.36 -5.49 19.07
N ARG A 441 3.63 -4.28 18.58
CA ARG A 441 2.59 -3.38 18.07
C ARG A 441 2.37 -3.63 16.58
N VAL A 442 1.18 -4.10 16.22
CA VAL A 442 0.84 -4.54 14.86
C VAL A 442 -0.44 -3.93 14.31
N PHE A 443 -0.56 -3.89 12.99
CA PHE A 443 -1.80 -3.62 12.26
C PHE A 443 -1.81 -4.38 10.94
N VAL A 444 -2.99 -4.67 10.42
CA VAL A 444 -3.14 -5.28 9.09
C VAL A 444 -3.19 -4.18 8.05
N GLU A 445 -2.38 -4.33 6.99
CA GLU A 445 -2.40 -3.48 5.80
C GLU A 445 -2.97 -4.29 4.62
N PRO A 446 -4.23 -4.02 4.21
CA PRO A 446 -4.85 -4.75 3.12
C PRO A 446 -4.15 -4.50 1.77
N ASN A 447 -3.80 -5.57 1.05
CA ASN A 447 -3.21 -5.49 -0.28
C ASN A 447 -4.22 -5.90 -1.36
N ARG A 448 -4.84 -4.90 -2.02
CA ARG A 448 -5.83 -5.13 -3.08
C ARG A 448 -5.23 -5.64 -4.40
N ASN A 449 -3.91 -5.55 -4.55
CA ASN A 449 -3.19 -5.83 -5.79
C ASN A 449 -2.41 -7.15 -5.74
N PHE A 450 -2.48 -7.88 -4.62
CA PHE A 450 -1.84 -9.17 -4.42
C PHE A 450 -2.78 -10.15 -3.71
N LYS A 451 -3.71 -10.74 -4.46
CA LYS A 451 -4.76 -11.66 -3.98
C LYS A 451 -4.86 -12.91 -4.82
N LEU A 452 -5.28 -14.00 -4.17
CA LEU A 452 -5.71 -15.23 -4.84
C LEU A 452 -6.84 -14.93 -5.86
N PRO A 453 -6.99 -15.74 -6.91
CA PRO A 453 -8.09 -15.59 -7.87
C PRO A 453 -9.44 -15.81 -7.18
N GLU A 454 -10.49 -15.10 -7.63
CA GLU A 454 -11.86 -15.36 -7.17
C GLU A 454 -12.37 -16.76 -7.56
N ASN A 455 -11.80 -17.33 -8.62
CA ASN A 455 -12.06 -18.70 -9.04
C ASN A 455 -11.00 -19.64 -8.45
N ASP A 456 -11.38 -20.44 -7.46
CA ASP A 456 -10.49 -21.39 -6.79
C ASP A 456 -9.92 -22.48 -7.72
N ASP A 457 -10.56 -22.72 -8.86
CA ASP A 457 -10.07 -23.68 -9.87
C ASP A 457 -9.01 -23.07 -10.81
N ALA A 458 -8.82 -21.74 -10.78
CA ALA A 458 -7.81 -21.09 -11.59
C ALA A 458 -6.40 -21.52 -11.16
N PRO A 459 -5.54 -21.95 -12.11
CA PRO A 459 -4.16 -22.29 -11.79
C PRO A 459 -3.37 -21.07 -11.31
N ILE A 460 -2.37 -21.28 -10.46
CA ILE A 460 -1.47 -20.21 -10.03
C ILE A 460 -0.01 -20.60 -10.23
N ILE A 461 0.79 -19.64 -10.70
CA ILE A 461 2.24 -19.71 -10.80
C ILE A 461 2.82 -18.69 -9.81
N MET A 462 3.60 -19.17 -8.86
CA MET A 462 4.15 -18.41 -7.75
C MET A 462 5.66 -18.35 -7.87
N VAL A 463 6.24 -17.15 -7.97
CA VAL A 463 7.70 -16.95 -8.09
C VAL A 463 8.19 -16.16 -6.88
N GLY A 464 8.86 -16.85 -5.95
CA GLY A 464 9.25 -16.27 -4.66
C GLY A 464 10.57 -16.84 -4.15
N PRO A 465 11.72 -16.27 -4.51
CA PRO A 465 12.99 -16.65 -3.90
C PRO A 465 13.16 -16.03 -2.51
N GLY A 466 13.90 -16.71 -1.64
CA GLY A 466 14.18 -16.26 -0.27
C GLY A 466 12.90 -16.01 0.53
N THR A 467 12.82 -14.88 1.24
CA THR A 467 11.64 -14.45 2.01
C THR A 467 10.41 -14.16 1.13
N GLY A 468 10.57 -14.06 -0.20
CA GLY A 468 9.46 -13.93 -1.14
C GLY A 468 8.49 -15.13 -1.16
N VAL A 469 8.82 -16.24 -0.50
CA VAL A 469 7.87 -17.35 -0.29
C VAL A 469 6.77 -17.08 0.72
N ALA A 470 6.90 -16.04 1.55
CA ALA A 470 5.98 -15.76 2.64
C ALA A 470 4.50 -15.79 2.18
N PRO A 471 4.05 -14.95 1.22
CA PRO A 471 2.65 -14.96 0.83
C PRO A 471 2.25 -16.25 0.10
N PHE A 472 3.19 -16.99 -0.50
CA PHE A 472 2.88 -18.26 -1.17
C PHE A 472 2.63 -19.39 -0.19
N ARG A 473 3.23 -19.34 1.00
CA ARG A 473 2.86 -20.24 2.11
C ARG A 473 1.41 -19.96 2.55
N SER A 474 1.05 -18.69 2.70
CA SER A 474 -0.32 -18.25 2.99
C SER A 474 -1.30 -18.72 1.91
N PHE A 475 -0.95 -18.59 0.63
CA PHE A 475 -1.80 -19.02 -0.49
C PHE A 475 -2.09 -20.52 -0.46
N LEU A 476 -1.06 -21.36 -0.23
CA LEU A 476 -1.27 -22.81 -0.16
C LEU A 476 -2.04 -23.23 1.09
N GLN A 477 -1.77 -22.62 2.25
CA GLN A 477 -2.58 -22.85 3.45
C GLN A 477 -4.07 -22.56 3.20
N HIS A 478 -4.37 -21.42 2.58
CA HIS A 478 -5.76 -21.05 2.26
C HIS A 478 -6.40 -22.05 1.31
N ARG A 479 -5.72 -22.36 0.19
CA ARG A 479 -6.22 -23.30 -0.82
C ARG A 479 -6.43 -24.71 -0.26
N GLU A 480 -5.57 -25.15 0.66
CA GLU A 480 -5.76 -26.40 1.40
C GLU A 480 -7.01 -26.34 2.28
N ALA A 481 -7.15 -25.30 3.09
CA ALA A 481 -8.23 -25.14 4.06
C ALA A 481 -9.62 -25.09 3.41
N ILE A 482 -9.74 -24.41 2.25
CA ILE A 482 -11.01 -24.33 1.51
C ILE A 482 -11.22 -25.49 0.52
N GLY A 483 -10.23 -26.38 0.36
CA GLY A 483 -10.29 -27.50 -0.58
C GLY A 483 -10.28 -27.08 -2.06
N ALA A 484 -9.55 -26.01 -2.39
CA ALA A 484 -9.42 -25.51 -3.77
C ALA A 484 -8.76 -26.54 -4.68
N SER A 485 -9.29 -26.69 -5.90
CA SER A 485 -8.88 -27.77 -6.82
C SER A 485 -7.89 -27.33 -7.92
N GLY A 486 -7.73 -26.02 -8.13
CA GLY A 486 -6.84 -25.52 -9.18
C GLY A 486 -5.35 -25.82 -8.89
N ASP A 487 -4.58 -25.94 -9.98
CA ASP A 487 -3.17 -26.31 -9.92
C ASP A 487 -2.29 -25.21 -9.32
N ASN A 488 -1.27 -25.62 -8.54
CA ASN A 488 -0.33 -24.70 -7.91
C ASN A 488 1.11 -25.02 -8.35
N TRP A 489 1.85 -24.00 -8.77
CA TRP A 489 3.25 -24.14 -9.15
C TRP A 489 4.12 -23.12 -8.44
N LEU A 490 5.11 -23.58 -7.68
CA LEU A 490 6.10 -22.75 -7.01
C LEU A 490 7.46 -22.76 -7.72
N PHE A 491 8.01 -21.58 -8.00
CA PHE A 491 9.41 -21.35 -8.32
C PHE A 491 10.10 -20.74 -7.10
N PHE A 492 10.96 -21.53 -6.45
CA PHE A 492 11.72 -21.12 -5.27
C PHE A 492 13.20 -21.00 -5.59
N GLY A 493 13.90 -20.08 -4.91
CA GLY A 493 15.35 -20.04 -4.97
C GLY A 493 16.02 -19.44 -3.74
N ASN A 494 17.21 -19.92 -3.43
CA ASN A 494 18.08 -19.39 -2.36
C ASN A 494 19.55 -19.81 -2.60
N PRO A 495 20.54 -19.47 -1.76
CA PRO A 495 21.93 -19.91 -1.95
C PRO A 495 22.12 -21.42 -2.01
N HIS A 496 21.70 -22.17 -0.98
CA HIS A 496 22.01 -23.59 -0.83
C HIS A 496 20.80 -24.43 -0.46
N PHE A 497 20.70 -25.64 -1.01
CA PHE A 497 19.63 -26.58 -0.69
C PHE A 497 19.60 -26.98 0.78
N SER A 498 20.78 -27.24 1.37
CA SER A 498 20.89 -27.82 2.71
C SER A 498 20.71 -26.81 3.86
N SER A 499 20.97 -25.53 3.62
CA SER A 499 20.94 -24.49 4.65
C SER A 499 19.90 -23.40 4.42
N ASP A 500 19.36 -23.26 3.20
CA ASP A 500 18.57 -22.10 2.82
C ASP A 500 17.19 -22.48 2.23
N PHE A 501 16.79 -23.76 2.24
CA PHE A 501 15.47 -24.16 1.76
C PHE A 501 14.37 -23.91 2.80
N LEU A 502 13.87 -22.68 2.82
CA LEU A 502 12.82 -22.22 3.74
C LEU A 502 11.54 -23.07 3.60
N TYR A 503 10.94 -23.48 4.73
CA TYR A 503 9.71 -24.28 4.80
C TYR A 503 9.75 -25.60 3.99
N GLN A 504 10.92 -26.22 3.86
CA GLN A 504 11.11 -27.45 3.07
C GLN A 504 10.04 -28.52 3.34
N THR A 505 9.71 -28.76 4.60
CA THR A 505 8.72 -29.77 5.01
C THR A 505 7.32 -29.45 4.49
N ASP A 506 6.90 -28.18 4.57
CA ASP A 506 5.57 -27.73 4.11
C ASP A 506 5.44 -27.99 2.60
N TRP A 507 6.43 -27.56 1.80
CA TRP A 507 6.42 -27.76 0.35
C TRP A 507 6.41 -29.25 -0.04
N GLN A 508 7.16 -30.09 0.68
CA GLN A 508 7.18 -31.52 0.43
C GLN A 508 5.83 -32.18 0.76
N ASN A 509 5.19 -31.76 1.84
CA ASN A 509 3.88 -32.27 2.23
C ASN A 509 2.80 -31.88 1.22
N TRP A 510 2.75 -30.62 0.79
CA TRP A 510 1.81 -30.16 -0.23
C TRP A 510 2.06 -30.76 -1.60
N HIS A 511 3.32 -31.00 -1.97
CA HIS A 511 3.63 -31.70 -3.21
C HIS A 511 3.19 -33.17 -3.16
N LYS A 512 3.36 -33.82 -2.00
CA LYS A 512 2.92 -35.21 -1.78
C LYS A 512 1.39 -35.35 -1.75
N SER A 513 0.67 -34.38 -1.21
CA SER A 513 -0.80 -34.38 -1.19
C SER A 513 -1.40 -34.10 -2.58
N GLY A 514 -0.62 -33.51 -3.49
CA GLY A 514 -1.05 -33.10 -4.82
C GLY A 514 -1.58 -31.66 -4.87
N LEU A 515 -1.62 -30.95 -3.73
CA LEU A 515 -1.98 -29.53 -3.70
C LEU A 515 -0.94 -28.69 -4.46
N LEU A 516 0.35 -28.88 -4.15
CA LEU A 516 1.44 -28.25 -4.90
C LEU A 516 1.77 -29.13 -6.12
N THR A 517 1.06 -28.89 -7.22
CA THR A 517 1.18 -29.65 -8.46
C THR A 517 2.62 -29.69 -8.99
N ARG A 518 3.37 -28.59 -8.87
CA ARG A 518 4.74 -28.47 -9.37
C ARG A 518 5.61 -27.59 -8.46
N ILE A 519 6.89 -27.92 -8.37
CA ILE A 519 7.90 -27.09 -7.72
C ILE A 519 9.22 -27.12 -8.50
N ASP A 520 9.77 -25.94 -8.80
CA ASP A 520 11.06 -25.78 -9.44
C ASP A 520 12.02 -24.99 -8.51
N LEU A 521 13.20 -25.55 -8.27
CA LEU A 521 14.14 -25.06 -7.25
C LEU A 521 15.43 -24.50 -7.87
N ALA A 522 15.83 -23.30 -7.46
CA ALA A 522 17.04 -22.62 -7.90
C ALA A 522 18.02 -22.37 -6.74
N PHE A 523 19.10 -23.14 -6.67
CA PHE A 523 20.16 -22.94 -5.68
C PHE A 523 21.38 -22.29 -6.31
N SER A 524 21.64 -21.03 -5.94
CA SER A 524 22.63 -20.21 -6.65
C SER A 524 24.09 -20.52 -6.31
N ARG A 525 24.35 -21.35 -5.28
CA ARG A 525 25.70 -21.61 -4.76
C ARG A 525 26.02 -23.10 -4.55
N ASP A 526 25.17 -24.02 -4.98
CA ASP A 526 25.42 -25.47 -4.87
C ASP A 526 26.28 -26.03 -6.03
N GLN A 527 26.52 -25.21 -7.06
CA GLN A 527 27.35 -25.53 -8.22
C GLN A 527 28.12 -24.29 -8.69
N SER A 528 29.04 -24.46 -9.64
CA SER A 528 29.87 -23.37 -10.17
C SER A 528 29.07 -22.31 -10.93
N GLU A 529 28.01 -22.72 -11.61
CA GLU A 529 27.11 -21.83 -12.34
C GLU A 529 26.00 -21.32 -11.41
N LYS A 530 25.73 -20.02 -11.42
CA LYS A 530 24.64 -19.45 -10.61
C LYS A 530 23.31 -19.73 -11.31
N ILE A 531 22.43 -20.47 -10.62
CA ILE A 531 21.07 -20.76 -11.08
C ILE A 531 20.10 -19.97 -10.22
N TYR A 532 19.24 -19.19 -10.88
CA TYR A 532 18.18 -18.38 -10.27
C TYR A 532 16.80 -18.78 -10.79
N VAL A 533 15.75 -18.16 -10.26
CA VAL A 533 14.35 -18.51 -10.59
C VAL A 533 13.99 -18.20 -12.03
N GLN A 534 14.55 -17.14 -12.63
CA GLN A 534 14.35 -16.84 -14.05
C GLN A 534 14.96 -17.91 -14.97
N ASP A 535 16.06 -18.54 -14.58
CA ASP A 535 16.66 -19.63 -15.34
C ASP A 535 15.75 -20.87 -15.31
N ARG A 536 15.12 -21.14 -14.16
CA ARG A 536 14.12 -22.21 -14.02
C ARG A 536 12.85 -21.92 -14.80
N LEU A 537 12.36 -20.68 -14.79
CA LEU A 537 11.23 -20.26 -15.60
C LEU A 537 11.52 -20.50 -17.09
N GLN A 538 12.69 -20.08 -17.57
CA GLN A 538 13.09 -20.30 -18.97
C GLN A 538 13.22 -21.79 -19.30
N GLY A 539 13.79 -22.59 -18.40
CA GLY A 539 13.84 -24.04 -18.56
C GLY A 539 12.47 -24.71 -18.68
N GLN A 540 11.42 -24.05 -18.20
CA GLN A 540 10.03 -24.52 -18.20
C GLN A 540 9.12 -23.70 -19.15
N ALA A 541 9.71 -22.93 -20.08
CA ALA A 541 9.01 -21.92 -20.89
C ALA A 541 7.71 -22.43 -21.53
N ALA A 542 7.75 -23.60 -22.18
CA ALA A 542 6.59 -24.18 -22.86
C ALA A 542 5.42 -24.45 -21.91
N GLU A 543 5.70 -24.97 -20.72
CA GLU A 543 4.66 -25.26 -19.72
C GLU A 543 4.15 -23.98 -19.05
N VAL A 544 5.05 -23.04 -18.73
CA VAL A 544 4.66 -21.73 -18.19
C VAL A 544 3.66 -21.06 -19.14
N PHE A 545 3.99 -21.00 -20.43
CA PHE A 545 3.07 -20.44 -21.43
C PHE A 545 1.76 -21.24 -21.53
N ALA A 546 1.81 -22.57 -21.50
CA ALA A 546 0.60 -23.40 -21.52
C ALA A 546 -0.33 -23.13 -20.32
N TRP A 547 0.22 -22.90 -19.12
CA TRP A 547 -0.56 -22.53 -17.93
C TRP A 547 -1.17 -21.13 -18.07
N LEU A 548 -0.44 -20.16 -18.62
CA LEU A 548 -0.99 -18.84 -18.93
C LEU A 548 -2.18 -18.94 -19.89
N GLU A 549 -2.09 -19.78 -20.93
CA GLU A 549 -3.20 -20.02 -21.86
C GLU A 549 -4.39 -20.76 -21.21
N ARG A 550 -4.16 -21.52 -20.14
CA ARG A 550 -5.21 -22.14 -19.31
C ARG A 550 -5.90 -21.16 -18.35
N GLY A 551 -5.48 -19.89 -18.32
CA GLY A 551 -6.03 -18.89 -17.42
C GLY A 551 -5.25 -18.69 -16.13
N ALA A 552 -4.01 -19.20 -16.02
CA ALA A 552 -3.25 -19.09 -14.78
C ALA A 552 -3.02 -17.64 -14.35
N HIS A 553 -2.97 -17.43 -13.03
CA HIS A 553 -2.49 -16.19 -12.42
C HIS A 553 -1.01 -16.32 -12.08
N PHE A 554 -0.22 -15.31 -12.41
CA PHE A 554 1.22 -15.25 -12.22
C PHE A 554 1.56 -14.26 -11.11
N TYR A 555 2.29 -14.71 -10.10
CA TYR A 555 2.62 -13.93 -8.92
C TYR A 555 4.14 -13.86 -8.74
N VAL A 556 4.64 -12.68 -8.40
CA VAL A 556 6.06 -12.45 -8.09
C VAL A 556 6.18 -11.77 -6.73
N CYS A 557 7.00 -12.32 -5.83
CA CYS A 557 7.27 -11.71 -4.53
C CYS A 557 8.76 -11.76 -4.17
N GLY A 558 9.28 -10.67 -3.57
CA GLY A 558 10.67 -10.54 -3.12
C GLY A 558 11.39 -9.30 -3.67
N ASP A 559 12.70 -9.43 -3.92
CA ASP A 559 13.57 -8.30 -4.31
C ASP A 559 13.07 -7.55 -5.56
N GLN A 560 12.73 -6.27 -5.39
CA GLN A 560 12.25 -5.41 -6.47
C GLN A 560 13.37 -5.05 -7.46
N LYS A 561 14.60 -4.82 -6.95
CA LYS A 561 15.67 -4.18 -7.74
C LYS A 561 16.25 -5.06 -8.84
N HIS A 562 16.41 -6.36 -8.58
CA HIS A 562 17.04 -7.30 -9.50
C HIS A 562 16.08 -8.41 -9.89
N MET A 563 15.53 -9.12 -8.90
CA MET A 563 14.78 -10.36 -9.13
C MET A 563 13.48 -10.10 -9.91
N ALA A 564 12.65 -9.15 -9.44
CA ALA A 564 11.38 -8.85 -10.08
C ALA A 564 11.55 -8.44 -11.55
N LYS A 565 12.58 -7.64 -11.85
CA LYS A 565 12.92 -7.22 -13.21
C LYS A 565 13.34 -8.41 -14.08
N SER A 566 14.25 -9.26 -13.60
CA SER A 566 14.70 -10.43 -14.36
C SER A 566 13.58 -11.46 -14.60
N VAL A 567 12.65 -11.62 -13.65
CA VAL A 567 11.47 -12.47 -13.82
C VAL A 567 10.50 -11.89 -14.85
N ASP A 568 10.27 -10.57 -14.82
CA ASP A 568 9.42 -9.87 -15.80
C ASP A 568 9.99 -9.98 -17.22
N GLU A 569 11.29 -9.77 -17.38
CA GLU A 569 12.00 -9.95 -18.65
C GLU A 569 11.90 -11.39 -19.16
N ALA A 570 12.11 -12.38 -18.27
CA ALA A 570 11.97 -13.78 -18.62
C ALA A 570 10.54 -14.14 -19.06
N LEU A 571 9.52 -13.62 -18.37
CA LEU A 571 8.12 -13.83 -18.73
C LEU A 571 7.80 -13.30 -20.13
N HIS A 572 8.25 -12.08 -20.45
CA HIS A 572 8.08 -11.51 -21.80
C HIS A 572 8.77 -12.35 -22.87
N GLN A 573 9.99 -12.82 -22.60
CA GLN A 573 10.73 -13.68 -23.52
C GLN A 573 10.01 -15.03 -23.74
N ILE A 574 9.54 -15.67 -22.66
CA ILE A 574 8.77 -16.92 -22.73
C ILE A 574 7.54 -16.72 -23.62
N ILE A 575 6.76 -15.66 -23.40
CA ILE A 575 5.56 -15.39 -24.20
C ILE A 575 5.93 -15.11 -25.66
N ALA A 576 6.98 -14.32 -25.92
CA ALA A 576 7.42 -14.00 -27.28
C ALA A 576 7.82 -15.26 -28.07
N GLU A 577 8.59 -16.14 -27.45
CA GLU A 577 9.09 -17.38 -28.05
C GLU A 577 7.98 -18.42 -28.21
N GLN A 578 7.22 -18.71 -27.15
CA GLN A 578 6.22 -19.78 -27.15
C GLN A 578 4.96 -19.42 -27.95
N SER A 579 4.62 -18.13 -28.05
CA SER A 579 3.51 -17.69 -28.93
C SER A 579 3.90 -17.66 -30.41
N GLY A 580 5.20 -17.56 -30.74
CA GLY A 580 5.69 -17.33 -32.10
C GLY A 580 5.34 -15.95 -32.67
N LYS A 581 4.89 -14.99 -31.85
CA LYS A 581 4.42 -13.66 -32.28
C LYS A 581 5.39 -12.51 -31.97
N GLY A 582 6.52 -12.81 -31.32
CA GLY A 582 7.55 -11.81 -31.03
C GLY A 582 7.24 -10.92 -29.82
N ILE A 583 8.14 -9.97 -29.56
CA ILE A 583 8.17 -9.20 -28.32
C ILE A 583 7.06 -8.16 -28.22
N GLU A 584 6.61 -7.56 -29.33
CA GLU A 584 5.51 -6.59 -29.29
C GLU A 584 4.22 -7.24 -28.80
N PHE A 585 3.92 -8.46 -29.27
CA PHE A 585 2.78 -9.24 -28.78
C PHE A 585 2.93 -9.60 -27.30
N ALA A 586 4.13 -10.00 -26.87
CA ALA A 586 4.38 -10.33 -25.47
C ALA A 586 4.13 -9.15 -24.54
N ASN A 587 4.57 -7.94 -24.92
CA ASN A 587 4.29 -6.73 -24.16
C ASN A 587 2.78 -6.47 -24.02
N GLU A 588 2.03 -6.56 -25.12
CA GLU A 588 0.56 -6.41 -25.08
C GLU A 588 -0.12 -7.50 -24.24
N TYR A 589 0.37 -8.75 -24.34
CA TYR A 589 -0.14 -9.88 -23.58
C TYR A 589 0.05 -9.68 -22.07
N VAL A 590 1.26 -9.32 -21.65
CA VAL A 590 1.59 -9.07 -20.23
C VAL A 590 0.79 -7.89 -19.68
N GLN A 591 0.61 -6.82 -20.46
CA GLN A 591 -0.27 -5.71 -20.08
C GLN A 591 -1.73 -6.17 -19.94
N GLY A 592 -2.18 -7.07 -20.81
CA GLY A 592 -3.46 -7.76 -20.68
C GLY A 592 -3.59 -8.54 -19.37
N LEU A 593 -2.55 -9.30 -18.99
CA LEU A 593 -2.52 -10.03 -17.71
C LEU A 593 -2.61 -9.08 -16.51
N LYS A 594 -1.82 -7.99 -16.49
CA LYS A 594 -1.86 -6.99 -15.42
C LYS A 594 -3.25 -6.38 -15.28
N LYS A 595 -3.85 -5.95 -16.40
CA LYS A 595 -5.20 -5.39 -16.42
C LYS A 595 -6.27 -6.38 -15.95
N ALA A 596 -6.09 -7.67 -16.25
CA ALA A 596 -6.99 -8.73 -15.80
C ALA A 596 -6.70 -9.21 -14.36
N LYS A 597 -5.78 -8.56 -13.63
CA LYS A 597 -5.28 -9.01 -12.31
C LYS A 597 -4.76 -10.46 -12.32
N ARG A 598 -4.23 -10.90 -13.46
CA ARG A 598 -3.61 -12.21 -13.66
C ARG A 598 -2.08 -12.17 -13.62
N TYR A 599 -1.49 -10.99 -13.54
CA TYR A 599 -0.09 -10.82 -13.18
C TYR A 599 0.00 -9.81 -12.05
N GLN A 600 0.41 -10.26 -10.86
CA GLN A 600 0.43 -9.51 -9.62
C GLN A 600 1.82 -9.57 -8.97
N ARG A 601 2.24 -8.49 -8.31
CA ARG A 601 3.57 -8.37 -7.72
C ARG A 601 3.49 -7.82 -6.29
N ASP A 602 4.24 -8.43 -5.39
CA ASP A 602 4.48 -7.97 -4.02
C ASP A 602 5.99 -7.88 -3.78
N VAL A 603 6.58 -6.79 -4.26
CA VAL A 603 8.03 -6.62 -4.35
C VAL A 603 8.48 -5.40 -3.57
N TYR A 604 9.65 -5.50 -2.93
CA TYR A 604 10.19 -4.52 -2.00
C TYR A 604 11.72 -4.39 -2.09
#